data_AF-A0A2G9THU6-F1
#
_entry.id   AF-A0A2G9THU6-F1
#
_cell.length_a   1.000
_cell.length_b   1.000
_cell.length_c   1.000
_cell.angle_alpha   90.00
_cell.angle_beta   90.00
_cell.angle_gamma   90.00
#
_symmetry.space_group_name_H-M   'P 1'
#
loop_
_entity.id
_entity.type
_entity.pdbx_description
1 polymer ?
#
loop_
_entity_poly.entity_id
_entity_poly.type
_entity_poly.pdbx_seq_one_letter_code
_entity_poly.pdbx_strand_id
1 'polypeptide(L)' 'MITEKDVELNCFTPRDYQVELLDKACKRNVIVQLGTGAGKTFIAVLLLKEYGLQIMAPFESGGKRAFFVVDK' A
#
# COMPACT_ATOMS: atom_id res chain seq x y z
N MET A 1 21.71 4.01 -11.94
CA MET A 1 21.61 3.67 -10.50
C MET A 1 21.10 4.92 -9.81
N ILE A 2 19.88 4.90 -9.28
CA ILE A 2 19.38 6.00 -8.45
C ILE A 2 20.08 5.87 -7.10
N THR A 3 20.90 6.84 -6.76
CA THR A 3 21.58 6.93 -5.46
C THR A 3 20.56 7.24 -4.38
N GLU A 4 20.65 6.59 -3.22
CA GLU A 4 19.72 6.73 -2.08
C GLU A 4 19.55 8.18 -1.56
N LYS A 5 20.36 9.14 -2.05
CA LYS A 5 20.38 10.55 -1.64
C LYS A 5 19.40 11.46 -2.37
N ASP A 6 18.79 11.04 -3.48
CA ASP A 6 17.95 11.92 -4.32
C ASP A 6 16.43 11.80 -4.05
N VAL A 7 16.06 11.00 -3.06
CA VAL A 7 14.67 10.87 -2.61
C VAL A 7 14.52 11.71 -1.34
N GLU A 8 13.78 12.82 -1.43
CA GLU A 8 13.34 13.53 -0.22
C GLU A 8 12.60 12.55 0.69
N LEU A 9 13.18 12.24 1.85
CA LEU A 9 12.67 11.28 2.84
C LEU A 9 11.20 11.54 3.24
N ASN A 10 10.76 12.79 3.14
CA ASN A 10 9.39 13.19 3.47
C ASN A 10 8.35 12.80 2.41
N CYS A 11 8.77 12.50 1.16
CA CYS A 11 7.86 12.12 0.08
C CYS A 11 7.10 10.81 0.39
N PHE A 12 7.69 9.95 1.22
CA PHE A 12 7.12 8.65 1.60
C PHE A 12 6.61 8.60 3.05
N THR A 13 6.51 9.74 3.72
CA THR A 13 5.83 9.79 5.03
C THR A 13 4.31 9.86 4.81
N PRO A 14 3.53 8.87 5.28
CA PRO A 14 2.09 8.89 5.10
C PRO A 14 1.43 10.03 5.86
N ARG A 15 0.41 10.64 5.26
CA ARG A 15 -0.45 11.62 5.93
C ARG A 15 -1.37 10.90 6.92
N ASP A 16 -1.82 11.59 7.97
CA ASP A 16 -2.65 11.00 9.04
C ASP A 16 -3.87 10.23 8.51
N TYR A 17 -4.60 10.80 7.55
CA TYR A 17 -5.76 10.13 6.96
C TYR A 17 -5.38 8.84 6.20
N GLN A 18 -4.17 8.76 5.64
CA GLN A 18 -3.68 7.56 4.94
C GLN A 18 -3.38 6.45 5.95
N VAL A 19 -2.83 6.81 7.12
CA VAL A 19 -2.59 5.88 8.24
C VAL A 19 -3.91 5.35 8.78
N GLU A 20 -4.90 6.21 9.01
CA GLU A 20 -6.22 5.80 9.50
C GLU A 20 -6.93 4.85 8.51
N LEU A 21 -6.86 5.15 7.21
CA LEU A 21 -7.44 4.30 6.19
C LEU A 21 -6.71 2.95 6.06
N LEU A 22 -5.38 2.95 6.19
CA LEU A 22 -4.58 1.72 6.23
C LEU A 22 -4.97 0.84 7.42
N ASP A 23 -5.06 1.41 8.63
CA ASP A 23 -5.45 0.67 9.83
C ASP A 23 -6.84 0.01 9.67
N LYS A 24 -7.81 0.73 9.09
CA LYS A 24 -9.12 0.18 8.77
C LYS A 24 -9.04 -0.96 7.75
N ALA A 25 -8.22 -0.82 6.71
CA ALA A 25 -8.03 -1.81 5.66
C ALA A 25 -7.28 -3.07 6.14
N CYS A 26 -6.40 -2.95 7.14
CA CYS A 26 -5.76 -4.10 7.77
C CYS A 26 -6.75 -4.93 8.61
N LYS A 27 -7.78 -4.30 9.17
CA LYS A 27 -8.78 -4.95 10.03
C LYS A 27 -9.95 -5.55 9.27
N ARG A 28 -10.34 -4.97 8.12
CA ARG A 28 -11.50 -5.42 7.33
C ARG A 28 -11.42 -4.92 5.89
N ASN A 29 -12.27 -5.46 5.03
CA ASN A 29 -12.45 -4.95 3.67
C ASN A 29 -13.07 -3.54 3.70
N VAL A 30 -12.48 -2.60 2.96
CA VAL A 30 -12.89 -1.19 2.94
C VAL A 30 -12.98 -0.66 1.52
N ILE A 31 -14.00 0.14 1.24
CA ILE A 31 -14.09 0.99 0.04
C ILE A 31 -13.66 2.40 0.44
N VAL A 32 -12.63 2.93 -0.22
CA VAL A 32 -12.04 4.23 0.09
C VAL A 32 -12.44 5.25 -0.99
N GLN A 33 -13.23 6.25 -0.63
CA GLN A 33 -13.58 7.36 -1.50
C GLN A 33 -12.63 8.55 -1.26
N LEU A 34 -11.76 8.84 -2.22
CA LEU A 34 -10.85 9.98 -2.18
C LEU A 34 -10.71 10.64 -3.56
N GLY A 35 -10.52 11.97 -3.56
CA GLY A 35 -10.26 12.76 -4.76
C GLY A 35 -8.99 12.35 -5.52
N THR A 36 -8.82 12.85 -6.75
CA THR A 36 -7.56 12.71 -7.50
C THR A 36 -6.42 13.42 -6.76
N GLY A 37 -5.19 12.92 -6.89
CA GLY A 37 -4.02 13.47 -6.17
C GLY A 37 -3.96 13.19 -4.66
N ALA A 38 -5.00 12.60 -4.05
CA ALA A 38 -5.03 12.29 -2.61
C ALA A 38 -4.11 11.11 -2.18
N GLY A 39 -3.38 10.49 -3.11
CA GLY A 39 -2.47 9.39 -2.80
C GLY A 39 -3.16 8.03 -2.59
N LYS A 40 -4.25 7.74 -3.32
CA LYS A 40 -4.94 6.42 -3.27
C LYS A 40 -3.99 5.25 -3.53
N THR A 41 -3.14 5.37 -4.55
CA THR A 41 -2.13 4.35 -4.88
C THR A 41 -1.14 4.17 -3.74
N PHE A 42 -0.76 5.26 -3.05
CA PHE A 42 0.16 5.18 -1.93
C PHE A 42 -0.43 4.38 -0.75
N ILE A 43 -1.71 4.57 -0.44
CA ILE A 43 -2.42 3.76 0.56
C ILE A 43 -2.40 2.27 0.17
N ALA A 44 -2.64 1.94 -1.11
CA ALA A 44 -2.58 0.55 -1.58
C ALA A 44 -1.18 -0.06 -1.45
N VAL A 45 -0.13 0.70 -1.75
CA VAL A 45 1.27 0.26 -1.56
C VAL A 45 1.59 0.01 -0.09
N LEU A 46 1.14 0.88 0.82
CA LEU A 46 1.29 0.65 2.26
C LEU A 46 0.59 -0.64 2.70
N LEU A 47 -0.63 -0.89 2.20
CA LEU A 47 -1.36 -2.12 2.50
C LEU A 47 -0.61 -3.36 1.99
N LEU A 48 -0.06 -3.31 0.76
CA LEU A 48 0.78 -4.40 0.24
C LEU A 48 2.02 -4.64 1.12
N LYS A 49 2.63 -3.57 1.64
CA LYS A 49 3.78 -3.66 2.55
C LYS A 49 3.40 -4.34 3.88
N GLU A 50 2.26 -3.97 4.47
CA GLU A 50 1.75 -4.60 5.70
C GLU A 50 1.48 -6.10 5.50
N TYR A 51 0.95 -6.48 4.34
CA TYR A 51 0.72 -7.89 3.98
C TYR A 51 1.95 -8.59 3.39
N GLY A 52 3.13 -7.93 3.37
CA GLY A 52 4.32 -8.39 2.66
C GLY A 52 4.75 -9.81 3.04
N LEU A 53 4.78 -10.14 4.34
CA LEU A 53 5.14 -11.48 4.80
C LEU A 53 4.17 -12.56 4.29
N GLN A 54 2.87 -12.25 4.24
CA GLN A 54 1.85 -13.17 3.74
C GLN A 54 1.95 -13.33 2.22
N ILE A 55 2.34 -12.27 1.51
CA ILE A 55 2.44 -12.27 0.04
C ILE A 55 3.72 -12.96 -0.44
N MET A 56 4.85 -12.73 0.25
CA MET A 56 6.15 -13.29 -0.12
C MET A 56 6.28 -14.78 0.17
N ALA A 57 5.42 -15.35 1.02
CA ALA A 57 5.41 -16.77 1.26
C ALA A 57 5.15 -17.57 -0.05
N PRO A 58 5.79 -18.74 -0.22
CA PRO A 58 5.53 -19.64 -1.34
C PRO A 58 4.03 -19.97 -1.47
N PHE A 59 3.57 -20.15 -2.69
CA PHE A 59 2.15 -20.44 -2.93
C PHE A 59 1.75 -21.78 -2.29
N GLU A 60 2.62 -22.79 -2.44
CA GLU A 60 2.45 -24.13 -1.88
C GLU A 60 2.36 -24.15 -0.35
N SER A 61 2.89 -23.12 0.33
CA SER A 61 2.81 -22.99 1.79
C SER A 61 1.66 -22.06 2.24
N GLY A 62 0.68 -21.81 1.38
CA GLY A 62 -0.47 -20.94 1.68
C GLY A 62 -0.20 -19.44 1.53
N GLY A 63 0.85 -19.06 0.80
CA GLY A 63 1.18 -17.66 0.52
C GLY A 63 0.09 -16.95 -0.29
N LYS A 64 -0.22 -15.72 0.11
CA LYS A 64 -1.26 -14.90 -0.51
C LYS A 64 -0.74 -14.22 -1.77
N ARG A 65 -1.66 -13.78 -2.63
CA ARG A 65 -1.35 -12.97 -3.82
C ARG A 65 -2.21 -11.73 -3.80
N ALA A 66 -1.61 -10.61 -4.18
CA ALA A 66 -2.29 -9.33 -4.26
C ALA A 66 -2.27 -8.83 -5.70
N PHE A 67 -3.40 -8.30 -6.15
CA PHE A 67 -3.56 -7.75 -7.48
C PHE A 67 -3.94 -6.28 -7.35
N PHE A 68 -3.27 -5.42 -8.12
CA PHE A 68 -3.65 -4.02 -8.26
C PHE A 68 -4.23 -3.84 -9.66
N VAL A 69 -5.55 -3.68 -9.74
CA VAL A 69 -6.27 -3.59 -11.00
C VAL A 69 -6.60 -2.13 -11.28
N VAL A 70 -6.24 -1.66 -12.48
CA VAL A 70 -6.57 -0.33 -12.99
C VAL A 70 -7.39 -0.48 -14.25
N ASP A 71 -8.33 0.44 -14.46
CA ASP A 71 -9.03 0.54 -15.73
C ASP A 71 -8.11 1.11 -16.81
N LYS A 72 -8.42 0.83 -18.08
CA LYS A 72 -7.63 1.28 -19.24
C LYS A 72 -7.80 2.76 -19.55
#